data_AF-A0A370GMA1-F1
#
_entry.id   AF-A0A370GMA1-F1
#
_cell.length_a   1.000
_cell.length_b   1.000
_cell.length_c   1.000
_cell.angle_alpha   90.00
_cell.angle_beta   90.00
_cell.angle_gamma   90.00
#
_symmetry.space_group_name_H-M   'P 1'
#
loop_
_entity.id
_entity.type
_entity.pdbx_description
1 polymer ?
#
loop_
_entity_poly.entity_id
_entity_poly.type
_entity_poly.pdbx_seq_one_letter_code
_entity_poly.pdbx_strand_id
1 'polypeptide(L)' 'MRDRSDVEQAREFYRLLTSEAETLTAAVQAIARTRRGTPRSTAESHRLRRDLREVHRCLDNLLDRFPEIAEDHRSAR' A
#
# COMPACT_ATOMS: atom_id res chain seq x y z
N MET A 1 25.38 -6.79 9.12
CA MET A 1 24.63 -7.60 10.10
C MET A 1 23.36 -6.81 10.40
N ARG A 2 22.21 -7.19 9.82
CA ARG A 2 20.93 -6.58 10.20
C ARG A 2 20.45 -7.24 11.48
N ASP A 3 19.93 -6.45 12.40
CA ASP A 3 19.39 -6.99 13.64
C ASP A 3 18.04 -7.66 13.34
N ARG A 4 17.71 -8.73 14.06
CA ARG A 4 16.38 -9.35 14.05
C ARG A 4 15.30 -8.33 14.38
N SER A 5 15.62 -7.33 15.21
CA SER A 5 14.74 -6.21 15.52
C SER A 5 14.37 -5.38 14.28
N ASP A 6 15.31 -5.15 13.35
CA ASP A 6 15.04 -4.38 12.12
C ASP A 6 14.04 -5.10 11.23
N VAL A 7 14.14 -6.43 11.13
CA VAL A 7 13.23 -7.26 10.32
C VAL A 7 11.84 -7.29 10.95
N GLU A 8 11.73 -7.41 12.27
CA GLU A 8 10.45 -7.39 12.98
C GLU A 8 9.75 -6.02 12.85
N GLN A 9 10.50 -4.92 12.95
CA GLN A 9 9.96 -3.58 12.68
C GLN A 9 9.50 -3.44 11.22
N ALA A 10 10.30 -3.92 10.27
CA ALA A 10 9.94 -3.88 8.86
C ALA A 10 8.67 -4.71 8.57
N ARG A 11 8.48 -5.85 9.24
CA ARG A 11 7.22 -6.63 9.15
C ARG A 11 6.02 -5.83 9.64
N GLU A 12 6.16 -5.11 10.75
CA GLU A 12 5.08 -4.28 11.26
C GLU A 12 4.76 -3.12 10.30
N PHE A 13 5.78 -2.45 9.75
CA PHE A 13 5.56 -1.42 8.73
C PHE A 13 4.89 -1.98 7.47
N TYR A 14 5.29 -3.18 7.02
CA TYR A 14 4.65 -3.85 5.89
C TYR A 14 3.16 -4.10 6.14
N ARG A 15 2.82 -4.58 7.34
CA ARG A 15 1.42 -4.81 7.75
C ARG A 15 0.60 -3.51 7.74
N LEU A 16 1.14 -2.44 8.31
CA LEU A 16 0.48 -1.13 8.35
C LEU A 16 0.29 -0.54 6.95
N LEU A 17 1.34 -0.56 6.12
CA LEU A 17 1.28 -0.05 4.75
C LEU A 17 0.32 -0.86 3.87
N THR A 18 0.23 -2.17 4.07
CA THR A 18 -0.75 -3.02 3.36
C THR A 18 -2.18 -2.64 3.73
N SER A 19 -2.47 -2.49 5.03
CA SER A 19 -3.79 -2.03 5.50
C SER A 19 -4.16 -0.64 4.97
N GLU A 20 -3.18 0.26 4.87
CA GLU A 20 -3.38 1.60 4.30
C GLU A 20 -3.67 1.52 2.79
N ALA A 21 -2.94 0.69 2.05
CA ALA A 21 -3.17 0.48 0.61
C ALA A 21 -4.57 -0.08 0.33
N GLU A 22 -5.05 -1.02 1.15
CA GLU A 22 -6.41 -1.56 1.06
C GLU A 22 -7.47 -0.47 1.32
N THR A 23 -7.25 0.35 2.34
CA THR A 23 -8.15 1.47 2.70
C THR A 23 -8.23 2.51 1.58
N LEU A 24 -7.07 2.94 1.05
CA LEU A 24 -6.99 3.89 -0.06
C LEU A 24 -7.61 3.31 -1.34
N THR A 25 -7.41 2.03 -1.61
CA THR A 25 -8.03 1.33 -2.74
C THR A 25 -9.55 1.35 -2.63
N ALA A 26 -10.09 1.03 -1.44
CA ALA A 26 -11.53 1.08 -1.20
C ALA A 26 -12.10 2.50 -1.39
N ALA A 27 -11.40 3.53 -0.89
CA ALA A 27 -11.79 4.94 -1.06
C ALA A 27 -11.81 5.36 -2.54
N VAL A 28 -10.78 5.01 -3.31
CA VAL A 28 -10.71 5.30 -4.76
C VAL A 28 -11.86 4.61 -5.50
N GLN A 29 -12.18 3.36 -5.15
CA GLN A 29 -13.30 2.63 -5.75
C GLN A 29 -14.66 3.23 -5.37
N ALA A 30 -14.84 3.67 -4.12
CA ALA A 30 -16.07 4.30 -3.66
C ALA A 30 -16.37 5.60 -4.45
N ILE A 31 -15.36 6.45 -4.66
CA ILE A 31 -15.48 7.68 -5.47
C ILE A 31 -15.85 7.37 -6.92
N ALA A 32 -15.33 6.27 -7.48
CA ALA A 32 -15.68 5.84 -8.83
C ALA A 32 -17.16 5.40 -8.93
N ARG A 33 -17.69 4.74 -7.89
CA ARG A 33 -19.08 4.23 -7.85
C ARG A 33 -20.13 5.30 -7.60
N THR A 34 -19.84 6.34 -6.82
CA THR A 34 -20.80 7.41 -6.49
C THR A 34 -21.11 8.33 -7.67
N ARG A 35 -20.38 8.21 -8.79
CA ARG A 35 -20.54 9.05 -10.00
C ARG A 35 -21.34 8.36 -11.08
N ARG A 36 -22.67 8.38 -10.93
CA ARG A 36 -23.60 8.18 -12.06
C ARG A 36 -23.58 9.43 -12.96
N GLY A 37 -22.63 9.48 -13.88
CA GLY A 37 -22.45 10.60 -14.81
C GLY A 37 -20.97 10.94 -14.95
N THR A 38 -20.50 10.96 -16.20
CA THR A 38 -19.14 11.21 -16.71
C THR A 38 -18.06 11.45 -15.65
N PRO A 39 -17.04 10.58 -15.52
CA PRO A 39 -16.04 10.66 -14.46
C PRO A 39 -15.17 11.91 -14.60
N ARG A 40 -15.57 13.02 -13.98
CA ARG A 40 -14.74 14.25 -13.91
C ARG A 40 -13.67 14.09 -12.86
N SER A 41 -12.55 13.43 -13.16
CA SER A 41 -11.41 13.29 -12.26
C SER A 41 -11.24 14.51 -11.33
N THR A 42 -11.56 14.35 -10.04
CA THR A 42 -11.43 15.45 -9.07
C THR A 42 -10.01 15.53 -8.55
N ALA A 43 -9.62 16.72 -8.10
CA ALA A 43 -8.38 16.93 -7.38
C ALA A 43 -8.21 15.92 -6.23
N GLU A 44 -9.29 15.61 -5.51
CA GLU A 44 -9.31 14.58 -4.46
C GLU A 44 -9.02 13.16 -4.99
N SER A 45 -9.69 12.73 -6.06
CA SER A 45 -9.41 11.42 -6.67
C SER A 45 -7.98 11.29 -7.20
N HIS A 46 -7.41 12.40 -7.70
CA HIS A 46 -6.01 12.45 -8.11
C HIS A 46 -5.04 12.37 -6.92
N ARG A 47 -5.37 13.03 -5.80
CA ARG A 47 -4.60 12.94 -4.55
C ARG A 47 -4.61 11.51 -4.01
N LEU A 48 -5.77 10.91 -3.84
CA LEU A 48 -5.88 9.52 -3.35
C LEU A 48 -5.13 8.51 -4.23
N ARG A 49 -5.18 8.66 -5.56
CA ARG A 49 -4.40 7.83 -6.49
C ARG A 49 -2.89 8.09 -6.42
N ARG A 50 -2.48 9.31 -6.07
CA ARG A 50 -1.07 9.62 -5.83
C ARG A 50 -0.61 8.99 -4.53
N ASP A 51 -1.39 9.13 -3.46
CA ASP A 51 -1.07 8.59 -2.14
C ASP A 51 -1.01 7.06 -2.19
N LEU A 52 -1.97 6.42 -2.86
CA LEU A 52 -1.94 4.98 -3.10
C LEU A 52 -0.65 4.55 -3.82
N ARG A 53 -0.25 5.24 -4.90
CA ARG A 53 1.01 4.94 -5.60
C ARG A 53 2.23 5.10 -4.72
N GLU A 54 2.25 6.09 -3.84
CA GLU A 54 3.36 6.29 -2.90
C GLU A 54 3.40 5.16 -1.87
N VAL A 55 2.25 4.72 -1.33
CA VAL A 55 2.18 3.57 -0.43
C VAL A 55 2.70 2.30 -1.11
N HIS A 56 2.29 2.03 -2.35
CA HIS A 56 2.83 0.91 -3.12
C HIS A 56 4.34 1.01 -3.33
N ARG A 57 4.85 2.20 -3.66
CA ARG A 57 6.30 2.42 -3.78
C ARG A 57 7.03 2.16 -2.47
N CYS A 58 6.46 2.58 -1.34
CA CYS A 58 7.02 2.31 -0.02
C CYS A 58 7.05 0.81 0.28
N LEU A 59 6.00 0.07 -0.08
CA LEU A 59 5.96 -1.39 0.04
C LEU A 59 7.05 -2.05 -0.82
N ASP A 60 7.18 -1.65 -2.10
CA ASP A 60 8.21 -2.19 -2.99
C ASP A 60 9.62 -1.94 -2.42
N ASN A 61 9.91 -0.70 -2.00
CA ASN A 61 11.18 -0.34 -1.38
C ASN A 61 11.45 -1.15 -0.09
N LEU A 62 10.40 -1.42 0.69
CA LEU A 62 10.52 -2.19 1.93
C LEU A 62 10.83 -3.65 1.64
N LEU A 63 10.20 -4.25 0.62
CA LEU A 63 10.46 -5.63 0.19
C LEU A 63 11.85 -5.78 -0.45
N ASP A 64 12.27 -4.80 -1.26
CA ASP A 64 13.62 -4.76 -1.83
C ASP A 64 14.67 -4.67 -0.72
N ARG A 65 14.38 -3.89 0.32
CA ARG A 65 15.28 -3.74 1.46
C ARG A 65 15.22 -4.96 2.37
N PHE A 66 14.08 -5.60 2.60
CA PHE A 66 13.88 -6.72 3.54
C PHE A 66 13.23 -7.92 2.82
N PRO A 67 13.99 -8.68 2.03
CA PRO A 67 13.48 -9.78 1.21
C PRO A 67 12.83 -10.90 2.05
N GLU A 68 13.20 -11.04 3.32
CA GLU A 68 12.62 -11.99 4.27
C GLU A 68 11.10 -11.80 4.40
N ILE A 69 10.61 -10.55 4.29
CA ILE A 69 9.18 -10.24 4.33
C ILE A 69 8.46 -10.73 3.07
N ALA A 70 9.14 -10.63 1.90
CA ALA A 70 8.58 -11.11 0.64
C ALA A 70 8.43 -12.64 0.64
N GLU A 71 9.37 -13.36 1.26
CA GLU A 71 9.32 -14.81 1.44
C GLU A 71 8.19 -15.23 2.39
N ASP A 72 8.03 -14.55 3.52
CA ASP A 72 6.93 -14.77 4.45
C ASP A 72 5.57 -14.59 3.75
N HIS A 73 5.41 -13.52 2.97
CA HIS A 73 4.16 -13.22 2.27
C HIS A 73 3.83 -14.24 1.17
N ARG A 74 4.85 -14.75 0.45
CA ARG A 74 4.65 -15.83 -0.54
C ARG A 74 4.29 -17.16 0.11
N SER A 75 4.81 -17.43 1.31
CA SER A 75 4.57 -18.69 2.04
C SER A 75 3.23 -18.70 2.77
N ALA A 76 2.68 -17.53 3.09
CA ALA A 76 1.38 -17.37 3.73
C ALA A 76 0.19 -17.38 2.77
N ARG A 77 0.44 -17.48 1.46
CA ARG A 77 -0.56 -17.41 0.38
C ARG A 77 -0.82 -18.78 -0.22
#